data_AF-B5LGJ9-F1
#
_entry.id   AF-B5LGJ9-F1
#
_cell.length_a   1.000
_cell.length_b   1.000
_cell.length_c   1.000
_cell.angle_alpha   90.00
_cell.angle_beta   90.00
_cell.angle_gamma   90.00
#
_symmetry.space_group_name_H-M   'P 1'
#
loop_
_entity.id
_entity.type
_entity.pdbx_description
1 polymer ?
#
loop_
_entity_poly.entity_id
_entity_poly.type
_entity_poly.pdbx_seq_one_letter_code
_entity_poly.pdbx_strand_id
1 'polypeptide(L)'
;EQAEYDNKKMKCSNGDACAPYRRLSLCNKSMEKMDTNNNDGKAKRDLLAEVCLAAKHEGNSINTHYQKYQAQYASSVSPSQICTMLARSFADIGDIVRGKDLYRGNSKEKKQRKQLDDNLKTIFDKIKKSDKKLTSLNDDQIREYWWALNRETVWKAITCNAWGDTYFRPTCSDRNGSFSQANNYCRCGDDKPGEDKPNIDPPTYFDYVPQFLRWFEEWAED
;
A
#
# COMPACT_ATOMS: atom_id res chain seq x y z
N GLU A 1 23.15 14.02 11.12
CA GLU A 1 22.51 15.14 11.86
C GLU A 1 21.27 14.60 12.54
N GLN A 2 21.09 14.97 13.81
CA GLN A 2 20.14 14.37 14.75
C GLN A 2 18.69 14.46 14.26
N ALA A 3 17.97 13.33 14.36
CA ALA A 3 16.52 13.30 14.22
C ALA A 3 15.92 14.08 15.40
N GLU A 4 15.28 15.21 15.10
CA GLU A 4 14.46 15.96 16.03
C GLU A 4 13.26 15.07 16.42
N TYR A 5 13.23 14.64 17.67
CA TYR A 5 12.17 13.83 18.24
C TYR A 5 10.96 14.73 18.51
N ASP A 6 10.18 15.00 17.47
CA ASP A 6 8.86 15.61 17.63
C ASP A 6 7.94 14.59 18.30
N ASN A 7 7.51 14.87 19.54
CA ASN A 7 6.58 14.06 20.36
C ASN A 7 5.16 13.93 19.77
N LYS A 8 5.00 14.05 18.44
CA LYS A 8 3.73 14.40 17.81
C LYS A 8 3.01 13.31 17.03
N LYS A 9 3.34 12.01 17.05
CA LYS A 9 2.62 10.83 16.44
C LYS A 9 2.00 10.94 15.00
N MET A 10 1.80 12.13 14.44
CA MET A 10 0.90 12.46 13.35
C MET A 10 1.22 13.84 12.77
N LYS A 11 0.79 14.06 11.53
CA LYS A 11 0.75 15.39 10.91
C LYS A 11 -0.68 15.69 10.45
N CYS A 12 -1.35 16.60 11.15
CA CYS A 12 -2.71 17.04 10.85
C CYS A 12 -2.69 18.39 10.11
N SER A 13 -3.60 18.61 9.16
CA SER A 13 -3.99 19.98 8.78
C SER A 13 -5.19 20.43 9.61
N ASN A 14 -5.29 21.73 9.91
CA ASN A 14 -6.34 22.28 10.77
C ASN A 14 -7.75 21.91 10.25
N GLY A 15 -8.42 20.97 10.91
CA GLY A 15 -9.78 20.50 10.58
C GLY A 15 -9.86 19.30 9.62
N ASP A 16 -8.74 18.68 9.22
CA ASP A 16 -8.68 17.58 8.25
C ASP A 16 -8.11 16.27 8.86
N ALA A 17 -8.12 15.20 8.06
CA ALA A 17 -7.52 13.90 8.35
C ALA A 17 -6.05 14.01 8.83
N CYS A 18 -5.71 13.32 9.92
CA CYS A 18 -4.34 13.24 10.43
C CYS A 18 -3.60 12.05 9.82
N ALA A 19 -2.49 12.31 9.12
CA ALA A 19 -1.70 11.25 8.52
C ALA A 19 -0.80 10.56 9.56
N PRO A 20 -0.81 9.22 9.66
CA PRO A 20 0.02 8.46 10.59
C PRO A 20 1.49 8.45 10.15
N TYR A 21 2.42 8.31 11.10
CA TYR A 21 3.87 8.32 10.80
C TYR A 21 4.30 7.29 9.74
N ARG A 22 3.66 6.11 9.73
CA ARG A 22 3.88 5.09 8.71
C ARG A 22 3.62 5.66 7.31
N ARG A 23 2.48 6.33 7.12
CA ARG A 23 2.15 7.00 5.85
C ARG A 23 3.16 8.08 5.51
N LEU A 24 3.63 8.86 6.48
CA LEU A 24 4.63 9.93 6.25
C LEU A 24 5.94 9.38 5.66
N SER A 25 6.28 8.14 6.00
CA SER A 25 7.54 7.49 5.62
C SER A 25 7.38 6.44 4.51
N LEU A 26 6.22 6.43 3.83
CA LEU A 26 5.89 5.44 2.80
C LEU A 26 6.93 5.42 1.67
N CYS A 27 7.41 4.23 1.31
CA CYS A 27 8.43 4.01 0.29
C CYS A 27 7.89 4.13 -1.15
N ASN A 28 7.62 5.35 -1.63
CA ASN A 28 7.06 5.61 -2.97
C ASN A 28 8.04 6.17 -4.02
N LYS A 29 9.34 6.27 -3.69
CA LYS A 29 10.35 6.93 -4.54
C LYS A 29 10.52 6.30 -5.92
N SER A 30 10.26 5.00 -6.08
CA SER A 30 10.30 4.33 -7.39
C SER A 30 9.26 4.93 -8.33
N MET A 31 8.03 5.07 -7.86
CA MET A 31 6.93 5.70 -8.60
C MET A 31 7.20 7.19 -8.90
N GLU A 32 7.90 7.92 -8.03
CA GLU A 32 8.29 9.32 -8.30
C GLU A 32 9.27 9.46 -9.47
N LYS A 33 10.13 8.43 -9.68
CA LYS A 33 11.20 8.43 -10.67
C LYS A 33 10.89 7.62 -11.93
N MET A 34 9.67 7.11 -12.06
CA MET A 34 9.28 6.27 -13.19
C MET A 34 9.43 7.01 -14.51
N ASP A 35 9.87 6.29 -15.55
CA ASP A 35 10.00 6.87 -16.89
C ASP A 35 8.61 7.05 -17.52
N THR A 36 8.21 8.30 -17.68
CA THR A 36 6.93 8.69 -18.30
C THR A 36 7.07 8.97 -19.78
N ASN A 37 8.27 8.94 -20.36
CA ASN A 37 8.54 9.27 -21.76
C ASN A 37 8.63 8.03 -22.66
N ASN A 38 8.80 6.84 -22.09
CA ASN A 38 8.82 5.59 -22.86
C ASN A 38 7.49 5.36 -23.62
N ASN A 39 7.58 5.13 -24.94
CA ASN A 39 6.45 4.92 -25.85
C ASN A 39 6.46 3.52 -26.47
N ASP A 40 7.17 2.57 -25.87
CA ASP A 40 7.28 1.17 -26.33
C ASP A 40 6.00 0.32 -26.16
N GLY A 41 4.89 0.94 -25.76
CA GLY A 41 3.61 0.26 -25.53
C GLY A 41 3.54 -0.52 -24.21
N LYS A 42 4.54 -0.43 -23.33
CA LYS A 42 4.61 -1.22 -22.08
C LYS A 42 4.14 -0.48 -20.83
N ALA A 43 3.58 0.73 -20.96
CA ALA A 43 3.12 1.56 -19.85
C ALA A 43 2.34 0.81 -18.74
N LYS A 44 1.45 -0.14 -19.11
CA LYS A 44 0.72 -0.98 -18.14
C LYS A 44 1.65 -1.84 -17.27
N ARG A 45 2.65 -2.47 -17.88
CA ARG A 45 3.61 -3.36 -17.22
C ARG A 45 4.66 -2.58 -16.44
N ASP A 46 5.13 -1.47 -17.00
CA ASP A 46 6.11 -0.60 -16.34
C ASP A 46 5.52 0.01 -15.07
N LEU A 47 4.28 0.50 -15.12
CA LEU A 47 3.56 0.97 -13.93
C LEU A 47 3.45 -0.12 -12.87
N LEU A 48 3.07 -1.33 -13.26
CA LEU A 48 2.95 -2.45 -12.33
C LEU A 48 4.29 -2.77 -11.66
N ALA A 49 5.38 -2.78 -12.44
CA ALA A 49 6.72 -3.02 -11.92
C ALA A 49 7.13 -1.96 -10.88
N GLU A 50 6.92 -0.68 -11.17
CA GLU A 50 7.28 0.43 -10.27
C GLU A 50 6.45 0.43 -8.98
N VAL A 51 5.15 0.12 -9.07
CA VAL A 51 4.26 -0.02 -7.91
C VAL A 51 4.64 -1.24 -7.07
N CYS A 52 4.93 -2.38 -7.69
CA CYS A 52 5.42 -3.57 -6.99
C CYS A 52 6.78 -3.33 -6.33
N LEU A 53 7.67 -2.56 -6.95
CA LEU A 53 8.94 -2.19 -6.37
C LEU A 53 8.75 -1.31 -5.11
N ALA A 54 7.88 -0.31 -5.19
CA ALA A 54 7.48 0.51 -4.03
C ALA A 54 6.93 -0.37 -2.90
N ALA A 55 5.97 -1.24 -3.23
CA ALA A 55 5.35 -2.18 -2.31
C ALA A 55 6.37 -3.10 -1.62
N LYS A 56 7.30 -3.69 -2.39
CA LYS A 56 8.37 -4.55 -1.86
C LYS A 56 9.27 -3.79 -0.87
N HIS A 57 9.68 -2.57 -1.21
CA HIS A 57 10.51 -1.76 -0.32
C HIS A 57 9.78 -1.33 0.95
N GLU A 58 8.50 -0.97 0.81
CA GLU A 58 7.63 -0.63 1.95
C GLU A 58 7.47 -1.82 2.90
N GLY A 59 7.16 -3.00 2.36
CA GLY A 59 7.01 -4.21 3.15
C GLY A 59 8.28 -4.59 3.91
N ASN A 60 9.44 -4.48 3.25
CA ASN A 60 10.75 -4.69 3.89
C ASN A 60 11.02 -3.67 5.01
N SER A 61 10.70 -2.40 4.78
CA SER A 61 10.87 -1.34 5.76
C SER A 61 10.04 -1.62 7.01
N ILE A 62 8.75 -1.95 6.83
CA ILE A 62 7.85 -2.32 7.93
C ILE A 62 8.39 -3.53 8.68
N ASN A 63 8.70 -4.62 7.98
CA ASN A 63 9.20 -5.84 8.61
C ASN A 63 10.46 -5.59 9.46
N THR A 64 11.42 -4.84 8.92
CA THR A 64 12.68 -4.55 9.61
C THR A 64 12.48 -3.69 10.87
N HIS A 65 11.65 -2.65 10.79
CA HIS A 65 11.45 -1.73 11.93
C HIS A 65 10.49 -2.33 12.98
N TYR A 66 9.47 -3.04 12.53
CA TYR A 66 8.49 -3.69 13.40
C TYR A 66 9.14 -4.80 14.25
N GLN A 67 10.05 -5.61 13.68
CA GLN A 67 10.82 -6.60 14.45
C GLN A 67 11.66 -5.96 15.56
N LYS A 68 12.28 -4.80 15.29
CA LYS A 68 13.05 -4.05 16.30
C LYS A 68 12.14 -3.51 17.41
N TYR A 69 10.97 -2.98 17.03
CA TYR A 69 9.97 -2.51 17.97
C TYR A 69 9.47 -3.65 18.87
N GLN A 70 9.06 -4.80 18.31
CA GLN A 70 8.67 -5.97 19.10
C GLN A 70 9.78 -6.44 20.05
N ALA A 71 11.03 -6.50 19.59
CA ALA A 71 12.15 -6.92 20.44
C ALA A 71 12.41 -5.94 21.61
N GLN A 72 12.23 -4.64 21.39
CA GLN A 72 12.43 -3.60 22.40
C GLN A 72 11.27 -3.52 23.39
N TYR A 73 10.05 -3.79 22.93
CA TYR A 73 8.81 -3.63 23.69
C TYR A 73 8.08 -4.96 23.88
N ALA A 74 8.82 -6.06 23.99
CA ALA A 74 8.26 -7.43 24.08
C ALA A 74 7.27 -7.64 25.25
N SER A 75 7.27 -6.74 26.25
CA SER A 75 6.31 -6.72 27.37
C SER A 75 5.03 -5.93 27.10
N SER A 76 4.99 -5.09 26.06
CA SER A 76 3.76 -4.44 25.59
C SER A 76 3.23 -5.22 24.40
N VAL A 77 2.13 -5.92 24.63
CA VAL A 77 1.34 -6.57 23.58
C VAL A 77 0.80 -5.48 22.67
N SER A 78 1.55 -5.09 21.63
CA SER A 78 0.91 -4.37 20.52
C SER A 78 -0.04 -5.37 19.86
N PRO A 79 -1.36 -5.08 19.80
CA PRO A 79 -2.30 -5.91 19.06
C PRO A 79 -2.07 -5.82 17.54
N SER A 80 -1.40 -4.75 17.08
CA SER A 80 -1.17 -4.53 15.66
C SER A 80 -0.07 -5.46 15.17
N GLN A 81 -0.48 -6.50 14.46
CA GLN A 81 0.39 -7.48 13.84
C GLN A 81 0.97 -6.91 12.55
N ILE A 82 2.17 -7.34 12.14
CA ILE A 82 2.85 -6.85 10.93
C ILE A 82 1.92 -6.87 9.71
N CYS A 83 1.01 -7.86 9.62
CA CYS A 83 0.07 -8.02 8.53
C CYS A 83 -0.95 -6.88 8.47
N THR A 84 -1.38 -6.36 9.62
CA THR A 84 -2.23 -5.16 9.71
C THR A 84 -1.48 -3.94 9.18
N MET A 85 -0.22 -3.76 9.57
CA MET A 85 0.60 -2.64 9.11
C MET A 85 0.87 -2.70 7.60
N LEU A 86 1.12 -3.90 7.08
CA LEU A 86 1.25 -4.15 5.64
C LEU A 86 -0.07 -3.86 4.90
N ALA A 87 -1.23 -4.22 5.45
CA ALA A 87 -2.54 -3.89 4.88
C ALA A 87 -2.81 -2.38 4.85
N ARG A 88 -2.43 -1.65 5.90
CA ARG A 88 -2.54 -0.18 5.94
C ARG A 88 -1.67 0.47 4.87
N SER A 89 -0.40 0.05 4.73
CA SER A 89 0.49 0.56 3.67
C SER A 89 0.05 0.15 2.27
N PHE A 90 -0.47 -1.06 2.09
CA PHE A 90 -1.07 -1.50 0.84
C PHE A 90 -2.24 -0.60 0.41
N ALA A 91 -3.14 -0.26 1.34
CA ALA A 91 -4.26 0.61 1.07
C ALA A 91 -3.83 2.04 0.72
N ASP A 92 -2.79 2.57 1.39
CA ASP A 92 -2.23 3.88 1.07
C ASP A 92 -1.52 3.92 -0.29
N ILE A 93 -0.80 2.87 -0.67
CA ILE A 93 -0.26 2.73 -2.05
C ILE A 93 -1.41 2.73 -3.06
N GLY A 94 -2.48 1.99 -2.78
CA GLY A 94 -3.68 1.97 -3.61
C GLY A 94 -4.32 3.35 -3.77
N ASP A 95 -4.42 4.13 -2.70
CA ASP A 95 -4.96 5.50 -2.76
C ASP A 95 -4.03 6.46 -3.52
N ILE A 96 -2.72 6.29 -3.46
CA ILE A 96 -1.78 7.06 -4.28
C ILE A 96 -2.01 6.77 -5.77
N VAL A 97 -2.04 5.49 -6.15
CA VAL A 97 -2.27 5.07 -7.55
C VAL A 97 -3.63 5.58 -8.06
N ARG A 98 -4.66 5.52 -7.22
CA ARG A 98 -6.02 5.97 -7.56
C ARG A 98 -6.23 7.48 -7.48
N GLY A 99 -5.24 8.25 -7.01
CA GLY A 99 -5.38 9.70 -6.83
C GLY A 99 -6.31 10.11 -5.67
N LYS A 100 -6.54 9.21 -4.71
CA LYS A 100 -7.42 9.39 -3.55
C LYS A 100 -6.70 9.70 -2.24
N ASP A 101 -5.37 9.68 -2.27
CA ASP A 101 -4.55 9.93 -1.09
C ASP A 101 -4.69 11.39 -0.57
N LEU A 102 -5.09 11.50 0.69
CA LEU A 102 -5.40 12.73 1.42
C LEU A 102 -4.14 13.42 1.98
N TYR A 103 -2.97 12.80 1.87
CA TYR A 103 -1.76 13.32 2.51
C TYR A 103 -1.25 14.60 1.83
N ARG A 104 -1.31 15.73 2.55
CA ARG A 104 -0.96 17.06 2.00
C ARG A 104 0.49 17.48 2.21
N GLY A 105 1.13 17.04 3.30
CA GLY A 105 2.54 17.31 3.59
C GLY A 105 2.93 18.79 3.71
N ASN A 106 4.23 19.07 3.84
CA ASN A 106 4.86 20.38 3.76
C ASN A 106 5.07 20.79 2.27
N SER A 107 5.67 21.96 2.04
CA SER A 107 5.90 22.49 0.68
C SER A 107 6.72 21.55 -0.21
N LYS A 108 7.75 20.88 0.34
CA LYS A 108 8.60 19.92 -0.39
C LYS A 108 7.82 18.66 -0.75
N GLU A 109 7.14 18.06 0.22
CA GLU A 109 6.28 16.87 0.05
C GLU A 109 5.17 17.14 -0.97
N LYS A 110 4.56 18.33 -0.93
CA LYS A 110 3.55 18.76 -1.90
C LYS A 110 4.09 18.80 -3.33
N LYS A 111 5.34 19.25 -3.53
CA LYS A 111 5.98 19.27 -4.85
C LYS A 111 6.22 17.85 -5.38
N GLN A 112 6.72 16.96 -4.53
CA GLN A 112 6.96 15.55 -4.88
C GLN A 112 5.65 14.83 -5.23
N ARG A 113 4.60 15.01 -4.41
CA ARG A 113 3.28 14.44 -4.70
C ARG A 113 2.71 14.96 -6.02
N LYS A 114 2.86 16.26 -6.30
CA LYS A 114 2.40 16.83 -7.57
C LYS A 114 3.13 16.17 -8.75
N GLN A 115 4.45 16.02 -8.66
CA GLN A 115 5.23 15.33 -9.68
C GLN A 115 4.77 13.87 -9.87
N LEU A 116 4.52 13.15 -8.79
CA LEU A 116 4.01 11.79 -8.84
C LEU A 116 2.62 11.72 -9.50
N ASP A 117 1.70 12.61 -9.14
CA ASP A 117 0.37 12.66 -9.75
C ASP A 117 0.43 13.02 -11.24
N ASP A 118 1.29 13.98 -11.63
CA ASP A 118 1.51 14.35 -13.03
C ASP A 118 2.11 13.16 -13.83
N ASN A 119 3.02 12.39 -13.22
CA ASN A 119 3.56 11.17 -13.81
C ASN A 119 2.48 10.09 -13.99
N LEU A 120 1.66 9.84 -12.96
CA LEU A 120 0.56 8.88 -13.02
C LEU A 120 -0.46 9.27 -14.09
N LYS A 121 -0.87 10.55 -14.17
CA LYS A 121 -1.74 11.07 -15.23
C LYS A 121 -1.18 10.78 -16.62
N THR A 122 0.12 11.02 -16.80
CA THR A 122 0.79 10.78 -18.08
C THR A 122 0.76 9.29 -18.45
N ILE A 123 1.05 8.40 -17.49
CA ILE A 123 1.00 6.96 -17.73
C ILE A 123 -0.42 6.47 -18.00
N PHE A 124 -1.41 6.90 -17.23
CA PHE A 124 -2.79 6.48 -17.42
C PHE A 124 -3.38 7.00 -18.75
N ASP A 125 -2.97 8.18 -19.22
CA ASP A 125 -3.31 8.66 -20.57
C ASP A 125 -2.70 7.75 -21.67
N LYS A 126 -1.45 7.30 -21.51
CA LYS A 126 -0.85 6.31 -22.41
C LYS A 126 -1.58 4.97 -22.38
N ILE A 127 -1.93 4.48 -21.18
CA ILE A 127 -2.72 3.27 -21.00
C ILE A 127 -4.07 3.39 -21.71
N LYS A 128 -4.76 4.53 -21.55
CA LYS A 128 -6.02 4.84 -22.21
C LYS A 128 -5.90 4.81 -23.74
N LYS A 129 -4.84 5.42 -24.28
CA LYS A 129 -4.57 5.45 -25.74
C LYS A 129 -4.20 4.07 -26.31
N SER A 130 -3.64 3.19 -25.50
CA SER A 130 -3.23 1.83 -25.92
C SER A 130 -4.39 0.86 -26.14
N ASP A 131 -5.60 1.16 -25.64
CA ASP A 131 -6.75 0.26 -25.70
C ASP A 131 -8.04 1.03 -26.02
N LYS A 132 -8.63 0.76 -27.18
CA LYS A 132 -9.86 1.41 -27.65
C LYS A 132 -11.02 1.29 -26.65
N LYS A 133 -11.07 0.22 -25.85
CA LYS A 133 -12.11 0.00 -24.84
C LYS A 133 -12.05 1.01 -23.69
N LEU A 134 -10.88 1.61 -23.43
CA LEU A 134 -10.68 2.58 -22.36
C LEU A 134 -11.02 4.02 -22.78
N THR A 135 -11.21 4.28 -24.08
CA THR A 135 -11.41 5.64 -24.60
C THR A 135 -12.64 6.35 -24.02
N SER A 136 -13.72 5.60 -23.72
CA SER A 136 -14.94 6.12 -23.10
C SER A 136 -14.85 6.32 -21.58
N LEU A 137 -13.80 5.82 -20.93
CA LEU A 137 -13.61 5.93 -19.48
C LEU A 137 -12.84 7.20 -19.13
N ASN A 138 -13.17 7.80 -17.98
CA ASN A 138 -12.37 8.89 -17.41
C ASN A 138 -11.14 8.33 -16.67
N ASP A 139 -10.20 9.21 -16.30
CA ASP A 139 -8.95 8.83 -15.64
C ASP A 139 -9.21 8.07 -14.32
N ASP A 140 -10.11 8.59 -13.47
CA ASP A 140 -10.46 7.99 -12.18
C ASP A 140 -10.97 6.54 -12.34
N GLN A 141 -11.85 6.28 -13.32
CA GLN A 141 -12.36 4.95 -13.62
C GLN A 141 -11.25 3.99 -14.07
N ILE A 142 -10.32 4.46 -14.90
CA ILE A 142 -9.20 3.63 -15.38
C ILE A 142 -8.28 3.29 -14.22
N ARG A 143 -8.00 4.23 -13.32
CA ARG A 143 -7.17 3.99 -12.13
C ARG A 143 -7.81 2.98 -11.17
N GLU A 144 -9.12 3.06 -10.95
CA GLU A 144 -9.86 2.10 -10.13
C GLU A 144 -9.80 0.68 -10.73
N TYR A 145 -10.07 0.56 -12.04
CA TYR A 145 -9.99 -0.75 -12.72
C TYR A 145 -8.56 -1.30 -12.72
N TRP A 146 -7.57 -0.44 -12.94
CA TRP A 146 -6.16 -0.84 -12.89
C TRP A 146 -5.80 -1.36 -11.50
N TRP A 147 -6.18 -0.66 -10.43
CA TRP A 147 -5.92 -1.13 -9.07
C TRP A 147 -6.61 -2.47 -8.82
N ALA A 148 -7.91 -2.59 -9.09
CA ALA A 148 -8.67 -3.82 -8.88
C ALA A 148 -8.06 -5.03 -9.61
N LEU A 149 -7.53 -4.84 -10.82
CA LEU A 149 -6.89 -5.91 -11.61
C LEU A 149 -5.49 -6.31 -11.11
N ASN A 150 -4.77 -5.40 -10.44
CA ASN A 150 -3.35 -5.60 -10.10
C ASN A 150 -3.08 -5.73 -8.60
N ARG A 151 -4.07 -5.43 -7.75
CA ARG A 151 -3.96 -5.40 -6.28
C ARG A 151 -3.39 -6.72 -5.70
N GLU A 152 -3.74 -7.86 -6.29
CA GLU A 152 -3.17 -9.17 -5.91
C GLU A 152 -1.64 -9.20 -6.08
N THR A 153 -1.14 -8.79 -7.24
CA THR A 153 0.30 -8.75 -7.53
C THR A 153 1.03 -7.76 -6.62
N VAL A 154 0.41 -6.62 -6.33
CA VAL A 154 0.96 -5.62 -5.39
C VAL A 154 0.99 -6.18 -3.96
N TRP A 155 -0.03 -6.93 -3.55
CA TRP A 155 -0.05 -7.62 -2.26
C TRP A 155 1.05 -8.68 -2.16
N LYS A 156 1.29 -9.43 -3.23
CA LYS A 156 2.39 -10.39 -3.28
C LYS A 156 3.74 -9.70 -3.08
N ALA A 157 3.92 -8.52 -3.67
CA ALA A 157 5.15 -7.74 -3.54
C ALA A 157 5.37 -7.19 -2.12
N ILE A 158 4.35 -6.59 -1.50
CA ILE A 158 4.49 -6.02 -0.14
C ILE A 158 4.70 -7.10 0.92
N THR A 159 4.17 -8.30 0.71
CA THR A 159 4.30 -9.43 1.66
C THR A 159 5.50 -10.33 1.41
N CYS A 160 6.32 -10.04 0.39
CA CYS A 160 7.38 -10.94 -0.10
C CYS A 160 8.39 -11.39 0.98
N ASN A 161 8.62 -10.57 2.01
CA ASN A 161 9.52 -10.89 3.13
C ASN A 161 8.84 -10.78 4.50
N ALA A 162 7.51 -10.67 4.56
CA ALA A 162 6.80 -10.70 5.83
C ALA A 162 6.77 -12.16 6.30
N TRP A 163 7.38 -12.52 7.42
CA TRP A 163 7.30 -13.90 7.93
C TRP A 163 7.01 -13.89 9.43
N GLY A 164 6.24 -14.88 9.88
CA GLY A 164 6.08 -15.19 11.31
C GLY A 164 4.98 -14.43 12.04
N ASP A 165 4.01 -13.85 11.35
CA ASP A 165 2.92 -13.11 12.00
C ASP A 165 1.57 -13.39 11.36
N THR A 166 0.51 -12.91 12.00
CA THR A 166 -0.89 -13.15 11.61
C THR A 166 -1.63 -11.85 11.37
N TYR A 167 -2.84 -11.91 10.81
CA TYR A 167 -3.74 -10.76 10.77
C TYR A 167 -4.62 -10.76 12.01
N PHE A 168 -4.87 -9.57 12.60
CA PHE A 168 -5.55 -9.48 13.90
C PHE A 168 -7.01 -9.98 13.89
N ARG A 169 -7.61 -10.12 12.71
CA ARG A 169 -8.94 -10.68 12.49
C ARG A 169 -8.87 -11.92 11.59
N PRO A 170 -9.84 -12.84 11.68
CA PRO A 170 -10.03 -13.87 10.68
C PRO A 170 -10.29 -13.22 9.32
N THR A 171 -9.42 -13.46 8.36
CA THR A 171 -9.44 -12.84 7.03
C THR A 171 -9.46 -13.86 5.90
N CYS A 172 -9.38 -15.15 6.24
CA CYS A 172 -9.37 -16.27 5.34
C CYS A 172 -10.54 -17.19 5.65
N SER A 173 -11.15 -17.78 4.61
CA SER A 173 -12.07 -18.90 4.74
C SER A 173 -11.30 -20.20 4.47
N ASP A 174 -11.42 -21.18 5.36
CA ASP A 174 -10.98 -22.53 5.04
C ASP A 174 -12.05 -23.27 4.20
N ARG A 175 -11.66 -24.37 3.55
CA ARG A 175 -12.57 -25.16 2.70
C ARG A 175 -13.71 -25.83 3.47
N ASN A 176 -13.68 -25.81 4.80
CA ASN A 176 -14.67 -26.42 5.68
C ASN A 176 -15.67 -25.39 6.24
N GLY A 177 -15.61 -24.12 5.80
CA GLY A 177 -16.51 -23.06 6.25
C GLY A 177 -16.12 -22.46 7.61
N SER A 178 -14.94 -22.79 8.12
CA SER A 178 -14.36 -22.15 9.31
C SER A 178 -13.49 -20.95 8.89
N PHE A 179 -13.45 -19.93 9.75
CA PHE A 179 -12.69 -18.73 9.52
C PHE A 179 -11.28 -18.88 10.11
N SER A 180 -10.27 -18.57 9.30
CA SER A 180 -8.86 -18.57 9.72
C SER A 180 -8.24 -17.19 9.54
N GLN A 181 -7.18 -16.92 10.29
CA GLN A 181 -6.37 -15.72 10.10
C GLN A 181 -5.39 -15.96 8.95
N ALA A 182 -5.13 -14.92 8.14
CA ALA A 182 -3.94 -14.92 7.30
C ALA A 182 -2.72 -15.04 8.20
N ASN A 183 -1.79 -15.93 7.87
CA ASN A 183 -0.63 -16.25 8.69
C ASN A 183 0.65 -16.27 7.83
N ASN A 184 1.80 -16.44 8.50
CA ASN A 184 3.12 -16.50 7.89
C ASN A 184 3.45 -15.24 7.07
N TYR A 185 3.18 -15.31 5.77
CA TYR A 185 3.40 -14.24 4.80
C TYR A 185 2.24 -13.25 4.71
N CYS A 186 1.37 -13.20 5.74
CA CYS A 186 0.13 -12.42 5.68
C CYS A 186 -0.73 -12.85 4.48
N ARG A 187 -0.80 -14.15 4.22
CA ARG A 187 -1.58 -14.74 3.13
C ARG A 187 -2.42 -15.91 3.64
N CYS A 188 -3.42 -16.31 2.86
CA CYS A 188 -4.34 -17.38 3.24
C CYS A 188 -3.83 -18.77 2.83
N GLY A 189 -4.09 -19.77 3.68
CA GLY A 189 -3.72 -21.16 3.42
C GLY A 189 -2.21 -21.35 3.30
N ASP A 190 -1.78 -22.17 2.35
CA ASP A 190 -0.35 -22.46 2.09
C ASP A 190 0.27 -21.50 1.05
N ASP A 191 -0.32 -20.32 0.85
CA ASP A 191 0.21 -19.34 -0.10
C ASP A 191 1.46 -18.66 0.43
N LYS A 192 2.52 -18.66 -0.38
CA LYS A 192 3.80 -18.07 0.01
C LYS A 192 4.57 -17.55 -1.21
N PRO A 193 5.49 -16.58 -1.00
CA PRO A 193 6.33 -16.06 -2.07
C PRO A 193 7.06 -17.19 -2.82
N GLY A 194 6.97 -17.19 -4.15
CA GLY A 194 7.63 -18.18 -5.02
C GLY A 194 6.84 -19.48 -5.22
N GLU A 195 5.76 -19.71 -4.47
CA GLU A 195 4.84 -20.84 -4.65
C GLU A 195 3.37 -20.34 -4.60
N ASP A 196 3.10 -19.25 -5.31
CA ASP A 196 1.80 -18.57 -5.30
C ASP A 196 0.67 -19.52 -5.76
N LYS A 197 -0.41 -19.59 -5.00
CA LYS A 197 -1.61 -20.34 -5.38
C LYS A 197 -2.51 -19.46 -6.26
N PRO A 198 -3.18 -20.05 -7.25
CA PRO A 198 -4.12 -19.33 -8.10
C PRO A 198 -5.35 -18.87 -7.28
N ASN A 199 -5.89 -17.71 -7.64
CA ASN A 199 -7.13 -17.13 -7.08
C ASN A 199 -7.09 -16.87 -5.57
N ILE A 200 -5.95 -16.44 -5.04
CA ILE A 200 -5.87 -15.94 -3.66
C ILE A 200 -5.93 -14.43 -3.68
N ASP A 201 -7.10 -13.91 -3.32
CA ASP A 201 -7.27 -12.49 -3.06
C ASP A 201 -6.41 -12.06 -1.86
N PRO A 202 -5.90 -10.80 -1.84
CA PRO A 202 -5.37 -10.21 -0.63
C PRO A 202 -6.36 -10.42 0.53
N PRO A 203 -5.91 -10.89 1.71
CA PRO A 203 -6.76 -11.13 2.88
C PRO A 203 -7.18 -9.82 3.57
N THR A 204 -7.29 -8.74 2.82
CA THR A 204 -7.68 -7.42 3.32
C THR A 204 -8.49 -6.68 2.26
N TYR A 205 -9.43 -5.87 2.73
CA TYR A 205 -10.21 -4.93 1.92
C TYR A 205 -9.99 -3.49 2.39
N PHE A 206 -8.91 -3.22 3.13
CA PHE A 206 -8.58 -1.89 3.61
C PHE A 206 -8.44 -0.90 2.45
N ASP A 207 -7.97 -1.33 1.29
CA ASP A 207 -7.93 -0.51 0.08
C ASP A 207 -9.32 -0.08 -0.44
N TYR A 208 -10.41 -0.67 0.04
CA TYR A 208 -11.78 -0.23 -0.26
C TYR A 208 -12.46 0.55 0.88
N VAL A 209 -11.77 0.72 2.01
CA VAL A 209 -12.25 1.56 3.13
C VAL A 209 -11.74 3.00 2.92
N PRO A 210 -12.54 4.06 3.12
CA PRO A 210 -12.07 5.44 3.01
C PRO A 210 -10.83 5.75 3.87
N GLN A 211 -9.83 6.43 3.32
CA GLN A 211 -8.53 6.66 3.97
C GLN A 211 -8.63 7.32 5.36
N PHE A 212 -9.54 8.29 5.51
CA PHE A 212 -9.78 8.94 6.80
C PHE A 212 -10.13 7.93 7.91
N LEU A 213 -11.01 6.97 7.63
CA LEU A 213 -11.42 5.95 8.61
C LEU A 213 -10.27 5.02 8.96
N ARG A 214 -9.40 4.69 8.00
CA ARG A 214 -8.24 3.83 8.23
C ARG A 214 -7.19 4.52 9.09
N TRP A 215 -6.90 5.79 8.82
CA TRP A 215 -5.98 6.58 9.65
C TRP A 215 -6.54 6.85 11.04
N PHE A 216 -7.86 7.03 11.17
CA PHE A 216 -8.51 7.17 12.47
C PHE A 216 -8.44 5.88 13.28
N GLU A 217 -8.60 4.71 12.65
CA GLU A 217 -8.46 3.42 13.31
C GLU A 217 -6.99 3.12 13.68
N GLU A 218 -6.02 3.44 12.81
CA GLU A 218 -4.58 3.36 13.14
C GLU A 218 -4.22 4.24 14.34
N TRP A 219 -4.80 5.44 14.44
CA TRP A 219 -4.62 6.31 15.60
C TRP A 219 -5.17 5.72 16.89
N ALA A 220 -6.32 5.04 16.83
CA ALA A 220 -6.94 4.46 18.02
C ALA A 220 -6.16 3.26 18.58
N GLU A 221 -5.32 2.62 17.75
CA GLU A 221 -4.48 1.49 18.15
C GLU A 221 -3.08 1.87 18.68
N ASP A 222 -2.61 3.10 18.42
CA ASP A 222 -1.25 3.58 18.73
C ASP A 222 -1.11 4.37 20.05
#